data_AF-A0A1J9PIK1-F1
#
_entry.id   AF-A0A1J9PIK1-F1
#
_cell.length_a   1.000
_cell.length_b   1.000
_cell.length_c   1.000
_cell.angle_alpha   90.00
_cell.angle_beta   90.00
_cell.angle_gamma   90.00
#
_symmetry.space_group_name_H-M   'P 1'
#
loop_
_entity.id
_entity.type
_entity.pdbx_description
1 polymer ?
#
loop_
_entity_poly.entity_id
_entity_poly.type
_entity_poly.pdbx_seq_one_letter_code
_entity_poly.pdbx_strand_id
1 'polypeptide(L)'
;MADEPARSKTHQPDVEAQTKKQLAELEEWVKPSIQKLGNQASQGIDKCISIFEICQLREDALLDTAQAAERYQDLELLLKVEKEKEELYHVYQETEELRDAMEIVMWNCNELKVGLEGHLKEMRLRLVSDPTTARPAPGTNSDANGP
;
A
#
# COMPACT_ATOMS: atom_id res chain seq x y z
N MET A 1 7.06 -59.22 -9.96
CA MET A 1 6.14 -58.58 -9.00
C MET A 1 6.49 -57.11 -9.00
N ALA A 2 5.64 -56.28 -9.62
CA ALA A 2 5.82 -54.84 -9.66
C ALA A 2 4.98 -54.27 -8.51
N ASP A 3 5.66 -53.81 -7.47
CA ASP A 3 5.06 -53.10 -6.35
C ASP A 3 5.01 -51.62 -6.74
N GLU A 4 3.86 -51.15 -7.25
CA GLU A 4 3.62 -49.72 -7.47
C GLU A 4 3.20 -49.09 -6.14
N PRO A 5 3.82 -47.98 -5.69
CA PRO A 5 3.38 -47.33 -4.48
C PRO A 5 2.02 -46.67 -4.74
N ALA A 6 1.04 -47.00 -3.90
CA ALA A 6 -0.28 -46.39 -3.91
C ALA A 6 -0.16 -44.87 -3.83
N ARG A 7 -0.42 -44.18 -4.95
CA ARG A 7 -0.49 -42.72 -5.00
C ARG A 7 -1.67 -42.27 -4.13
N SER A 8 -1.33 -41.64 -3.00
CA SER A 8 -2.24 -40.89 -2.13
C SER A 8 -3.11 -39.93 -2.96
N LYS A 9 -4.38 -40.29 -3.19
CA LYS A 9 -5.37 -39.50 -3.93
C LYS A 9 -6.52 -38.99 -3.04
N THR A 10 -6.43 -39.18 -1.72
CA THR A 10 -7.60 -39.05 -0.82
C THR A 10 -7.69 -37.72 -0.07
N HIS A 11 -6.70 -36.81 -0.18
CA HIS A 11 -6.70 -35.53 0.57
C HIS A 11 -6.64 -34.27 -0.30
N GLN A 12 -6.53 -34.40 -1.61
CA GLN A 12 -6.31 -33.26 -2.52
C GLN A 12 -7.46 -32.22 -2.56
N PRO A 13 -8.76 -32.59 -2.62
CA PRO A 13 -9.84 -31.60 -2.67
C PRO A 13 -10.04 -30.82 -1.36
N ASP A 14 -9.79 -31.44 -0.20
CA ASP A 14 -9.85 -30.75 1.10
C ASP A 14 -8.70 -29.74 1.26
N VAL A 15 -7.49 -30.10 0.81
CA VAL A 15 -6.34 -29.20 0.82
C VAL A 15 -6.56 -28.01 -0.12
N GLU A 16 -7.17 -28.21 -1.29
CA GLU A 16 -7.48 -27.15 -2.23
C GLU A 16 -8.55 -26.17 -1.69
N ALA A 17 -9.62 -26.70 -1.09
CA ALA A 17 -10.67 -25.90 -0.45
C ALA A 17 -10.13 -25.11 0.75
N GLN A 18 -9.28 -25.73 1.58
CA GLN A 18 -8.62 -25.08 2.71
C GLN A 18 -7.68 -23.96 2.25
N THR A 19 -6.91 -24.19 1.18
CA THR A 19 -5.98 -23.18 0.62
C THR A 19 -6.74 -21.98 0.05
N LYS A 20 -7.87 -22.20 -0.64
CA LYS A 20 -8.74 -21.11 -1.13
C LYS A 20 -9.30 -20.26 0.02
N LYS A 21 -9.73 -20.91 1.11
CA LYS A 21 -10.24 -20.23 2.30
C LYS A 21 -9.16 -19.36 2.95
N GLN A 22 -7.97 -19.91 3.16
CA GLN A 22 -6.84 -19.16 3.74
C GLN A 22 -6.40 -17.98 2.86
N LEU A 23 -6.44 -18.15 1.54
CA LEU A 23 -6.15 -17.07 0.60
C LEU A 23 -7.17 -15.93 0.72
N ALA A 24 -8.47 -16.27 0.79
CA ALA A 24 -9.53 -15.27 0.96
C ALA A 24 -9.42 -14.53 2.30
N GLU A 25 -9.15 -15.24 3.40
CA GLU A 25 -8.94 -14.64 4.72
C GLU A 25 -7.72 -13.69 4.73
N LEU A 26 -6.63 -14.07 4.06
CA LEU A 26 -5.45 -13.22 3.91
C LEU A 26 -5.78 -11.96 3.10
N GLU A 27 -6.51 -12.10 1.98
CA GLU A 27 -6.95 -10.97 1.16
C GLU A 27 -7.82 -9.99 1.95
N GLU A 28 -8.79 -10.51 2.72
CA GLU A 28 -9.68 -9.71 3.56
C GLU A 28 -8.93 -8.99 4.68
N TRP A 29 -7.86 -9.56 5.21
CA TRP A 29 -7.09 -8.92 6.27
C TRP A 29 -6.09 -7.88 5.75
N VAL A 30 -5.36 -8.20 4.68
CA VAL A 30 -4.25 -7.41 4.18
C VAL A 30 -4.72 -6.15 3.44
N LYS A 31 -5.71 -6.29 2.55
CA LYS A 31 -6.19 -5.19 1.69
C LYS A 31 -6.69 -3.97 2.48
N PRO A 32 -7.59 -4.10 3.48
CA PRO A 32 -8.05 -2.94 4.24
C PRO A 32 -6.93 -2.35 5.11
N SER A 33 -5.98 -3.16 5.58
CA SER A 33 -4.87 -2.69 6.40
C SER A 33 -3.94 -1.76 5.60
N ILE A 34 -3.55 -2.17 4.39
CA ILE A 34 -2.73 -1.34 3.48
C ILE A 34 -3.50 -0.09 3.05
N GLN A 35 -4.78 -0.24 2.72
CA GLN A 35 -5.61 0.90 2.35
C GLN A 35 -5.75 1.91 3.49
N LYS A 36 -5.91 1.45 4.73
CA LYS A 36 -5.99 2.32 5.91
C LYS A 36 -4.69 3.10 6.09
N LEU A 37 -3.53 2.44 6.02
CA LEU A 37 -2.23 3.10 6.13
C LEU A 37 -2.00 4.11 5.02
N GLY A 38 -2.31 3.76 3.76
CA GLY A 38 -2.22 4.67 2.63
C GLY A 38 -3.11 5.91 2.81
N ASN A 39 -4.34 5.74 3.29
CA ASN A 39 -5.24 6.85 3.58
C ASN A 39 -4.71 7.75 4.71
N GLN A 40 -4.12 7.17 5.76
CA GLN A 40 -3.53 7.93 6.85
C GLN A 40 -2.31 8.74 6.37
N ALA A 41 -1.47 8.15 5.53
CA ALA A 41 -0.33 8.85 4.92
C ALA A 41 -0.80 10.02 4.04
N SER A 42 -1.80 9.78 3.18
CA SER A 42 -2.40 10.84 2.36
C SER A 42 -2.96 11.99 3.20
N GLN A 43 -3.71 11.69 4.26
CA GLN A 43 -4.21 12.71 5.19
C GLN A 43 -3.08 13.47 5.91
N GLY A 44 -1.96 12.78 6.18
CA GLY A 44 -0.76 13.41 6.72
C GLY A 44 -0.16 14.43 5.74
N ILE A 45 -0.02 14.04 4.47
CA ILE A 45 0.48 14.91 3.40
C ILE A 45 -0.44 16.13 3.22
N ASP A 46 -1.76 15.93 3.19
CA ASP A 46 -2.73 17.03 3.07
C ASP A 46 -2.58 18.03 4.23
N LYS A 47 -2.33 17.56 5.46
CA LYS A 47 -2.06 18.43 6.60
C LYS A 47 -0.74 19.18 6.46
N CYS A 48 0.31 18.54 5.96
CA CYS A 48 1.58 19.23 5.68
C CYS A 48 1.38 20.35 4.67
N ILE A 49 0.59 20.14 3.61
CA ILE A 49 0.23 21.18 2.64
C ILE A 49 -0.46 22.36 3.32
N SER A 50 -1.48 22.10 4.15
CA SER A 50 -2.16 23.17 4.90
C SER A 50 -1.22 23.92 5.84
N ILE A 51 -0.25 23.24 6.46
CA ILE A 51 0.74 23.90 7.31
C ILE A 51 1.67 24.78 6.46
N PHE A 52 2.13 24.33 5.29
CA PHE A 52 2.93 25.15 4.39
C PHE A 52 2.19 26.41 3.93
N GLU A 53 0.89 26.31 3.61
CA GLU A 53 0.06 27.48 3.28
C GLU A 53 0.00 28.48 4.44
N ILE A 54 -0.16 28.00 5.68
CA ILE A 54 -0.14 28.86 6.87
C ILE A 54 1.24 29.50 7.05
N CYS A 55 2.32 28.75 6.81
CA CYS A 55 3.67 29.28 6.90
C CYS A 55 3.90 30.41 5.89
N GLN A 56 3.46 30.24 4.65
CA GLN A 56 3.55 31.28 3.61
C GLN A 56 2.79 32.55 4.01
N LEU A 57 1.55 32.40 4.51
CA LEU A 57 0.77 33.55 4.98
C LEU A 57 1.43 34.28 6.16
N ARG A 58 2.08 33.53 7.07
CA ARG A 58 2.85 34.13 8.17
C ARG A 58 4.11 34.82 7.69
N GLU A 59 4.81 34.25 6.72
CA GLU A 59 6.01 34.85 6.13
C GLU A 59 5.69 36.21 5.48
N ASP A 60 4.59 36.27 4.72
CA ASP A 60 4.09 37.53 4.14
C ASP A 60 3.79 38.57 5.22
N ALA A 61 3.08 38.17 6.28
CA ALA A 61 2.76 39.06 7.40
C ALA A 61 4.02 39.56 8.14
N LEU A 62 5.04 38.70 8.28
CA LEU A 62 6.33 39.08 8.88
C LEU A 62 7.10 40.03 7.98
N LEU A 63 7.03 39.86 6.65
CA LEU A 63 7.63 40.79 5.70
C LEU A 63 6.98 42.18 5.79
N ASP A 64 5.65 42.25 5.82
CA ASP A 64 4.91 43.51 5.99
C ASP A 64 5.25 44.18 7.33
N THR A 65 5.34 43.38 8.39
CA THR A 65 5.71 43.86 9.73
C THR A 65 7.14 44.40 9.76
N ALA A 66 8.10 43.70 9.14
CA ALA A 66 9.48 44.17 9.01
C ALA A 66 9.54 45.50 8.28
N GLN A 67 8.86 45.63 7.13
CA GLN A 67 8.83 46.88 6.37
C GLN A 67 8.25 48.04 7.17
N ALA A 68 7.19 47.79 7.97
CA ALA A 68 6.64 48.80 8.85
C ALA A 68 7.65 49.19 9.94
N ALA A 69 8.28 48.21 10.59
CA ALA A 69 9.29 48.44 11.62
C ALA A 69 10.49 49.24 11.10
N GLU A 70 10.98 48.94 9.89
CA GLU A 70 12.04 49.69 9.23
C GLU A 70 11.68 51.16 9.01
N ARG A 71 10.45 51.44 8.56
CA ARG A 71 9.97 52.82 8.32
C ARG A 71 9.94 53.65 9.60
N TYR A 72 9.61 53.02 10.74
CA TYR A 72 9.57 53.67 12.05
C TYR A 72 10.88 53.54 12.84
N GLN A 73 11.89 52.88 12.27
CA GLN A 73 13.16 52.57 12.93
C GLN A 73 12.98 51.82 14.27
N ASP A 74 11.96 50.96 14.33
CA ASP A 74 11.64 50.16 15.52
C ASP A 74 12.52 48.91 15.58
N LEU A 75 13.67 49.04 16.23
CA LEU A 75 14.64 47.96 16.39
C LEU A 75 14.09 46.79 17.23
N GLU A 76 13.26 47.06 18.24
CA GLU A 76 12.70 46.01 19.09
C GLU A 76 11.76 45.11 18.29
N LEU A 77 10.92 45.72 17.44
CA LEU A 77 10.03 44.97 16.56
C LEU A 77 10.81 44.18 15.51
N LEU A 78 11.88 44.73 14.94
CA LEU A 78 12.73 44.00 13.99
C LEU A 78 13.35 42.74 14.60
N LEU A 79 13.87 42.82 15.83
CA LEU A 79 14.40 41.65 16.53
C LEU A 79 13.32 40.58 16.81
N LYS A 80 12.08 40.99 17.09
CA LYS A 80 10.96 40.05 17.24
C LYS A 80 10.60 39.38 15.93
N VAL A 81 10.62 40.12 14.82
CA VAL A 81 10.37 39.56 13.48
C VAL A 81 11.46 38.56 13.10
N GLU A 82 12.73 38.86 13.37
CA GLU A 82 13.84 37.94 13.11
C GLU A 82 13.69 36.63 13.90
N LYS A 83 13.36 36.73 15.20
CA LYS A 83 13.07 35.55 16.04
C LYS A 83 11.89 34.72 15.50
N GLU A 84 10.79 35.35 15.13
CA GLU A 84 9.63 34.63 14.59
C GLU A 84 9.95 33.99 13.23
N LYS A 85 10.79 34.62 12.39
CA LYS A 85 11.27 34.02 11.13
C LYS A 85 12.09 32.76 11.38
N GLU A 86 12.97 32.76 12.38
CA GLU A 86 13.73 31.56 12.77
C GLU A 86 12.79 30.43 13.26
N GLU A 87 11.81 30.76 14.10
CA GLU A 87 10.81 29.79 14.57
C GLU A 87 9.98 29.23 13.41
N LEU A 88 9.55 30.09 12.48
CA LEU A 88 8.80 29.70 11.30
C LEU A 88 9.63 28.79 10.37
N TYR A 89 10.93 29.07 10.23
CA TYR A 89 11.85 28.22 9.48
C TYR A 89 11.95 26.81 10.08
N HIS A 90 12.04 26.69 11.40
CA HIS A 90 12.01 25.38 12.07
C HIS A 90 10.71 24.62 11.81
N VAL A 91 9.55 25.29 11.90
CA VAL A 91 8.25 24.67 11.56
C VAL A 91 8.23 24.20 10.11
N TYR A 92 8.81 24.96 9.19
CA TYR A 92 8.90 24.58 7.78
C TYR A 92 9.71 23.29 7.60
N GLN A 93 10.88 23.21 8.24
CA GLN A 93 11.74 22.03 8.19
C GLN A 93 11.05 20.79 8.77
N GLU A 94 10.47 20.90 9.97
CA GLU A 94 9.77 19.77 10.60
C GLU A 94 8.58 19.28 9.75
N THR A 95 7.86 20.21 9.11
CA THR A 95 6.72 19.89 8.24
C THR A 95 7.18 19.18 6.95
N GLU A 96 8.32 19.59 6.39
CA GLU A 96 8.94 18.96 5.24
C GLU A 96 9.41 17.53 5.56
N GLU A 97 10.14 17.35 6.66
CA GLU A 97 10.58 16.02 7.10
C GLU A 97 9.38 15.08 7.32
N LEU A 98 8.29 15.60 7.92
CA LEU A 98 7.07 14.83 8.11
C LEU A 98 6.39 14.47 6.78
N ARG A 99 6.32 15.41 5.83
CA ARG A 99 5.75 15.16 4.49
C ARG A 99 6.53 14.04 3.82
N ASP A 100 7.85 14.15 3.78
CA ASP A 100 8.72 13.17 3.12
C ASP A 100 8.59 11.78 3.75
N ALA A 101 8.50 11.71 5.09
CA ALA A 101 8.21 10.46 5.79
C ALA A 101 6.85 9.85 5.38
N MET A 102 5.81 10.68 5.22
CA MET A 102 4.49 10.21 4.77
C MET A 102 4.50 9.76 3.31
N GLU A 103 5.27 10.41 2.44
CA GLU A 103 5.46 9.98 1.05
C GLU A 103 6.14 8.61 0.97
N ILE A 104 7.14 8.36 1.82
CA ILE A 104 7.78 7.04 1.94
C ILE A 104 6.76 5.99 2.39
N VAL A 105 5.93 6.28 3.40
CA VAL A 105 4.88 5.36 3.85
C VAL A 105 3.89 5.08 2.72
N MET A 106 3.48 6.10 1.98
CA MET A 106 2.55 5.96 0.84
C MET A 106 3.16 5.11 -0.27
N TRP A 107 4.44 5.34 -0.61
CA TRP A 107 5.19 4.53 -1.56
C TRP A 107 5.22 3.06 -1.13
N ASN A 108 5.61 2.77 0.10
CA ASN A 108 5.68 1.42 0.65
C ASN A 108 4.31 0.73 0.65
N CYS A 109 3.23 1.45 0.96
CA CYS A 109 1.86 0.92 0.89
C CYS A 109 1.50 0.51 -0.55
N ASN A 110 1.88 1.31 -1.54
CA ASN A 110 1.64 1.02 -2.95
C ASN A 110 2.47 -0.18 -3.43
N GLU A 111 3.75 -0.27 -3.06
CA GLU A 111 4.58 -1.43 -3.37
C GLU A 111 4.02 -2.72 -2.76
N LEU A 112 3.65 -2.69 -1.47
CA LEU A 112 3.04 -3.83 -0.80
C LEU A 112 1.74 -4.24 -1.50
N LYS A 113 0.88 -3.28 -1.83
CA LYS A 113 -0.37 -3.55 -2.55
C LYS A 113 -0.11 -4.27 -3.87
N VAL A 114 0.78 -3.74 -4.71
CA VAL A 114 1.10 -4.33 -6.02
C VAL A 114 1.72 -5.72 -5.85
N GLY A 115 2.67 -5.87 -4.92
CA GLY A 115 3.32 -7.15 -4.64
C GLY A 115 2.33 -8.21 -4.19
N LEU A 116 1.39 -7.85 -3.31
CA LEU A 116 0.34 -8.75 -2.84
C LEU A 116 -0.64 -9.11 -3.95
N GLU A 117 -1.14 -8.14 -4.71
CA GLU A 117 -2.01 -8.40 -5.86
C GLU A 117 -1.33 -9.34 -6.88
N GLY A 118 -0.02 -9.19 -7.10
CA GLY A 118 0.78 -10.09 -7.92
C GLY A 118 0.83 -11.53 -7.38
N HIS A 119 1.22 -11.71 -6.12
CA HIS A 119 1.29 -13.04 -5.49
C HIS A 119 -0.09 -13.72 -5.41
N LEU A 120 -1.14 -12.97 -5.09
CA LEU A 120 -2.52 -13.48 -5.06
C LEU A 120 -2.96 -13.96 -6.43
N LYS A 121 -2.65 -13.19 -7.49
CA LYS A 121 -2.94 -13.60 -8.87
C LYS A 121 -2.19 -14.87 -9.25
N GLU A 122 -0.91 -14.98 -8.89
CA GLU A 122 -0.11 -16.18 -9.16
C GLU A 122 -0.66 -17.40 -8.42
N MET A 123 -0.99 -17.27 -7.14
CA MET A 123 -1.60 -18.35 -6.35
C MET A 123 -2.93 -18.80 -6.96
N ARG A 124 -3.82 -17.87 -7.33
CA ARG A 124 -5.09 -18.18 -8.01
C ARG A 124 -4.87 -18.93 -9.33
N LEU A 125 -3.89 -18.51 -10.14
CA LEU A 125 -3.56 -19.19 -11.39
C LEU A 125 -3.07 -20.62 -11.15
N ARG A 126 -2.20 -20.85 -10.16
CA ARG A 126 -1.72 -22.20 -9.80
C ARG A 126 -2.86 -23.11 -9.33
N LEU A 127 -3.80 -22.56 -8.56
CA LEU A 127 -5.01 -23.26 -8.10
C LEU A 127 -6.00 -23.59 -9.23
N VAL A 128 -6.08 -22.76 -10.28
CA VAL A 128 -6.99 -23.00 -11.43
C VAL A 128 -6.35 -23.89 -12.50
N SER A 129 -5.02 -23.93 -12.60
CA SER A 129 -4.29 -24.60 -13.68
C SER A 129 -3.99 -26.08 -13.42
N ASP A 130 -4.47 -26.69 -12.33
CA ASP A 130 -4.22 -28.11 -12.03
C ASP A 130 -5.09 -29.01 -12.93
N PRO A 131 -4.53 -29.74 -13.92
CA PRO A 131 -5.30 -30.41 -14.96
C PRO A 131 -5.59 -31.86 -14.56
N THR A 132 -6.55 -32.08 -13.65
CA THR A 132 -7.05 -33.46 -13.37
C THR A 132 -8.47 -33.70 -13.91
N THR A 133 -9.09 -32.75 -14.62
CA THR A 133 -10.46 -32.87 -15.14
C THR A 133 -10.63 -32.73 -16.65
N ALA A 134 -9.56 -32.85 -17.44
CA ALA A 134 -9.68 -32.98 -18.90
C ALA A 134 -9.51 -34.45 -19.34
N ARG A 135 -10.53 -35.28 -19.11
CA ARG A 135 -10.64 -36.59 -19.78
C ARG A 135 -11.68 -36.49 -20.90
N PRO A 136 -11.30 -36.49 -22.19
CA PRO A 136 -12.18 -37.05 -23.20
C PRO A 136 -12.00 -38.58 -23.15
N ALA A 137 -13.09 -39.30 -22.91
CA ALA A 137 -13.11 -40.75 -23.06
C ALA A 137 -13.04 -41.11 -24.57
N PRO A 138 -12.13 -42.00 -25.01
CA PRO A 138 -12.28 -42.65 -26.29
C PRO A 138 -12.71 -44.11 -26.10
N GLY A 139 -13.89 -44.43 -26.65
CA GLY A 139 -14.14 -45.69 -27.34
C GLY A 139 -14.37 -46.92 -26.49
N THR A 140 -15.65 -47.17 -26.17
CA THR A 140 -16.18 -48.53 -26.09
C THR A 140 -16.15 -49.15 -27.49
N ASN A 141 -15.18 -50.02 -27.77
CA ASN A 141 -15.32 -50.98 -28.86
C ASN A 141 -15.87 -52.29 -28.28
N SER A 142 -17.12 -52.56 -28.61
CA SER A 142 -17.80 -53.84 -28.42
C SER A 142 -17.00 -54.98 -29.02
N ASP A 143 -16.82 -56.02 -28.21
CA ASP A 143 -16.52 -57.37 -28.67
C ASP A 143 -17.58 -57.81 -29.69
N ALA A 144 -17.15 -58.04 -30.93
CA ALA A 144 -17.90 -58.80 -31.91
C ALA A 144 -17.37 -60.23 -31.87
N ASN A 145 -18.19 -61.13 -31.32
CA ASN A 145 -17.94 -62.56 -31.24
C ASN A 145 -18.86 -63.27 -32.24
N GLY A 146 -18.33 -64.28 -32.94
CA GLY A 146 -19.09 -65.31 -33.65
C GLY A 146 -18.96 -65.29 -35.17
N PRO A 147 -18.91 -66.45 -35.84
CA PRO A 147 -19.36 -67.77 -35.39
C PRO A 147 -18.26 -68.75 -34.92
#